data_AF-A0A2Z2KJA1-F1
#
_entry.id   AF-A0A2Z2KJA1-F1
#
_cell.length_a   1.000
_cell.length_b   1.000
_cell.length_c   1.000
_cell.angle_alpha   90.00
_cell.angle_beta   90.00
_cell.angle_gamma   90.00
#
_symmetry.space_group_name_H-M   'P 1'
#
loop_
_entity.id
_entity.type
_entity.pdbx_description
1 polymer ?
#
loop_
_entity_poly.entity_id
_entity_poly.type
_entity_poly.pdbx_seq_one_letter_code
_entity_poly.pdbx_strand_id
1 'polypeptide(L)'
;MNVKINGTDKTATLSMFNDNTGVDSVVDFVGNYDALADGKFVYDDETGTYSTDQDTFDWWDKVITDNKLLEERIADLKVKHDPEAVDEVVHASADVDLEDMAAAVNKALDEGFEGSEGK
;
A
#
# COMPACT_ATOMS: atom_id res chain seq x y z
N MET A 1 9.10 5.96 -5.39
CA MET A 1 10.37 5.86 -4.63
C MET A 1 11.37 4.98 -5.38
N ASN A 2 12.56 5.50 -5.71
CA ASN A 2 13.62 4.71 -6.37
C ASN A 2 14.48 3.99 -5.34
N VAL A 3 14.70 2.69 -5.56
CA VAL A 3 15.38 1.80 -4.63
C VAL A 3 16.45 0.98 -5.35
N LYS A 4 17.69 1.06 -4.87
CA LYS A 4 18.79 0.19 -5.26
C LYS A 4 18.80 -1.06 -4.39
N ILE A 5 18.86 -2.24 -5.02
CA ILE A 5 18.92 -3.51 -4.28
C ILE A 5 20.37 -3.88 -3.99
N ASN A 6 20.70 -4.00 -2.71
CA ASN A 6 22.05 -4.28 -2.22
C ASN A 6 22.60 -5.59 -2.78
N GLY A 7 23.88 -5.57 -3.16
CA GLY A 7 24.54 -6.72 -3.78
C GLY A 7 24.16 -6.96 -5.26
N THR A 8 23.39 -6.04 -5.87
CA THR A 8 23.03 -6.09 -7.29
C THR A 8 23.25 -4.74 -7.97
N ASP A 9 23.25 -4.74 -9.30
CA ASP A 9 23.20 -3.51 -10.12
C ASP A 9 21.76 -3.08 -10.45
N LYS A 10 20.76 -3.64 -9.75
CA LYS A 10 19.35 -3.36 -10.01
C LYS A 10 18.87 -2.15 -9.21
N THR A 11 18.18 -1.27 -9.92
CA THR A 11 17.32 -0.24 -9.33
C THR A 11 15.89 -0.54 -9.73
N ALA A 12 14.99 -0.51 -8.76
CA ALA A 12 13.56 -0.68 -8.95
C ALA A 12 12.80 0.51 -8.34
N THR A 13 11.52 0.62 -8.67
CA THR A 13 10.68 1.71 -8.20
C THR A 13 9.49 1.13 -7.45
N LEU A 14 9.34 1.52 -6.19
CA LEU A 14 8.11 1.34 -5.42
C LEU A 14 7.19 2.53 -5.70
N SER A 15 5.89 2.31 -5.91
CA SER A 15 4.93 3.37 -6.21
C SER A 15 3.51 3.06 -5.75
N MET A 16 2.86 4.05 -5.16
CA MET A 16 1.43 4.13 -4.85
C MET A 16 0.83 5.31 -5.61
N PHE A 17 1.18 5.44 -6.89
CA PHE A 17 0.63 6.49 -7.72
C PHE A 17 -0.89 6.31 -7.90
N ASN A 18 -1.63 7.36 -7.54
CA ASN A 18 -3.06 7.47 -7.74
C ASN A 18 -3.36 8.38 -8.94
N ASP A 19 -3.92 7.82 -10.01
CA ASP A 19 -4.20 8.54 -11.26
C ASP A 19 -5.21 9.68 -11.09
N ASN A 20 -6.11 9.60 -10.09
CA ASN A 20 -7.15 10.60 -9.86
C ASN A 20 -6.60 11.88 -9.21
N THR A 21 -5.59 11.74 -8.35
CA THR A 21 -4.97 12.87 -7.63
C THR A 21 -3.65 13.31 -8.26
N GLY A 22 -3.01 12.43 -9.05
CA GLY A 22 -1.67 12.64 -9.60
C GLY A 22 -0.56 12.58 -8.56
N VAL A 23 -0.83 12.00 -7.39
CA VAL A 23 0.09 11.93 -6.25
C VAL A 23 0.59 10.49 -6.08
N ASP A 24 1.90 10.33 -5.89
CA ASP A 24 2.51 9.08 -5.42
C ASP A 24 2.78 9.19 -3.92
N SER A 25 1.95 8.51 -3.12
CA SER A 25 2.02 8.52 -1.65
C SER A 25 2.98 7.49 -1.07
N VAL A 26 3.74 6.77 -1.90
CA VAL A 26 4.55 5.62 -1.45
C VAL A 26 5.56 5.98 -0.35
N VAL A 27 6.17 7.17 -0.41
CA VAL A 27 7.16 7.60 0.60
C VAL A 27 6.48 7.83 1.95
N ASP A 28 5.31 8.48 1.94
CA ASP A 28 4.54 8.73 3.15
C ASP A 28 4.02 7.41 3.73
N PHE A 29 3.55 6.50 2.88
CA PHE A 29 3.08 5.18 3.30
C PHE A 29 4.19 4.37 3.98
N VAL A 30 5.35 4.22 3.34
CA VAL A 30 6.50 3.50 3.93
C VAL A 30 6.99 4.20 5.20
N GLY A 31 7.01 5.55 5.22
CA GLY A 31 7.41 6.34 6.37
C GLY A 31 6.48 6.21 7.58
N ASN A 32 5.17 6.09 7.38
CA ASN A 32 4.19 5.94 8.45
C ASN A 32 4.34 4.63 9.26
N TYR A 33 5.05 3.65 8.69
CA TYR A 33 5.37 2.38 9.34
C TYR A 33 6.85 2.28 9.72
N ASP A 34 7.51 3.43 9.91
CA ASP A 34 8.88 3.57 10.39
C ASP A 34 9.98 2.91 9.52
N ALA A 35 9.68 2.37 8.35
CA ALA A 35 10.67 1.69 7.49
C ALA A 35 11.76 2.61 6.92
N LEU A 36 11.52 3.93 6.96
CA LEU A 36 12.55 4.94 6.63
C LEU A 36 13.41 5.33 7.84
N ALA A 37 12.98 4.99 9.06
CA ALA A 37 13.63 5.36 10.33
C ALA A 37 14.28 4.16 11.04
N ASP A 38 13.83 2.93 10.76
CA ASP A 38 14.31 1.68 11.36
C ASP A 38 15.59 1.13 10.71
N GLY A 39 16.07 1.79 9.65
CA GLY A 39 17.26 1.42 8.90
C GLY A 39 17.05 0.36 7.82
N LYS A 40 15.80 -0.04 7.54
CA LYS A 40 15.47 -0.95 6.43
C LYS A 40 15.70 -0.31 5.07
N PHE A 41 15.37 0.97 4.93
CA PHE A 41 15.78 1.77 3.80
C PHE A 41 16.83 2.80 4.22
N VAL A 42 17.99 2.75 3.56
CA VAL A 42 19.06 3.73 3.75
C VAL A 42 19.07 4.69 2.58
N TYR A 43 18.85 5.98 2.86
CA TYR A 43 18.90 7.03 1.85
C TYR A 43 20.34 7.45 1.55
N ASP A 44 20.67 7.56 0.26
CA ASP A 44 21.93 8.09 -0.23
C ASP A 44 21.73 9.51 -0.78
N ASP A 45 22.24 10.51 -0.05
CA ASP A 45 22.16 11.93 -0.42
C ASP A 45 22.89 12.27 -1.73
N GLU A 46 23.91 11.49 -2.13
CA GLU A 46 24.69 11.77 -3.34
C GLU A 46 23.92 11.37 -4.61
N THR A 47 23.21 10.24 -4.54
CA THR A 47 22.46 9.70 -5.68
C THR A 47 20.97 10.01 -5.63
N GLY A 48 20.46 10.44 -4.47
CA GLY A 48 19.03 10.67 -4.23
C GLY A 48 18.21 9.39 -4.30
N THR A 49 18.81 8.25 -3.92
CA THR A 49 18.15 6.93 -3.98
C THR A 49 18.14 6.24 -2.63
N TYR A 50 17.11 5.44 -2.38
CA TYR A 50 17.10 4.53 -1.23
C TYR A 50 17.81 3.24 -1.59
N SER A 51 18.34 2.55 -0.57
CA SER A 51 18.93 1.22 -0.72
C SER A 51 18.42 0.27 0.35
N THR A 52 18.23 -0.99 -0.02
CA THR A 52 17.76 -2.05 0.88
C THR A 52 18.17 -3.43 0.36
N ASP A 53 17.94 -4.48 1.13
CA ASP A 53 18.13 -5.87 0.69
C ASP A 53 16.92 -6.39 -0.12
N GLN A 54 17.12 -7.50 -0.84
CA GLN A 54 16.09 -8.06 -1.73
C GLN A 54 14.82 -8.47 -0.97
N ASP A 55 14.96 -9.07 0.21
CA ASP A 55 13.82 -9.57 1.00
C ASP A 55 12.95 -8.41 1.50
N THR A 56 13.58 -7.34 1.97
CA THR A 56 12.91 -6.11 2.40
C THR A 56 12.22 -5.44 1.21
N PHE A 57 12.89 -5.36 0.06
CA PHE A 57 12.27 -4.82 -1.16
C PHE A 57 11.03 -5.62 -1.56
N ASP A 58 11.14 -6.96 -1.66
CA ASP A 58 10.06 -7.83 -2.12
C ASP A 58 8.85 -7.78 -1.16
N TRP A 59 9.10 -7.70 0.14
CA TRP A 59 8.04 -7.55 1.14
C TRP A 59 7.29 -6.22 0.96
N TRP A 60 8.03 -5.11 0.84
CA TRP A 60 7.41 -3.79 0.64
C TRP A 60 6.70 -3.66 -0.70
N ASP A 61 7.25 -4.23 -1.78
CA ASP A 61 6.62 -4.26 -3.10
C ASP A 61 5.26 -4.96 -3.06
N LYS A 62 5.19 -6.10 -2.34
CA LYS A 62 3.94 -6.82 -2.11
C LYS A 62 2.93 -5.98 -1.30
N VAL A 63 3.35 -5.46 -0.15
CA VAL A 63 2.47 -4.68 0.74
C VAL A 63 1.92 -3.45 0.02
N ILE A 64 2.76 -2.72 -0.71
CA ILE A 64 2.38 -1.54 -1.47
C ILE A 64 1.38 -1.90 -2.57
N THR A 65 1.66 -2.97 -3.33
CA THR A 65 0.78 -3.42 -4.42
C THR A 65 -0.59 -3.80 -3.88
N ASP A 66 -0.66 -4.57 -2.80
CA ASP A 66 -1.92 -5.02 -2.22
C ASP A 66 -2.74 -3.85 -1.66
N ASN A 67 -2.07 -2.89 -1.00
CA ASN A 67 -2.74 -1.69 -0.47
C ASN A 67 -3.23 -0.75 -1.58
N LYS A 68 -2.47 -0.60 -2.66
CA LYS A 68 -2.91 0.17 -3.83
C LYS A 68 -4.20 -0.41 -4.43
N LEU A 69 -4.24 -1.73 -4.65
CA LEU A 69 -5.42 -2.42 -5.17
C LEU A 69 -6.62 -2.29 -4.21
N LEU A 70 -6.36 -2.32 -2.89
CA LEU A 70 -7.39 -2.08 -1.89
C LEU A 70 -7.96 -0.66 -1.97
N GLU A 71 -7.12 0.37 -2.08
CA GLU A 71 -7.57 1.77 -2.19
C GLU A 71 -8.44 1.98 -3.44
N GLU A 72 -8.03 1.42 -4.58
CA GLU A 72 -8.82 1.43 -5.82
C GLU A 72 -10.19 0.77 -5.62
N ARG A 73 -10.22 -0.39 -4.97
CA ARG A 73 -11.46 -1.11 -4.64
C ARG A 73 -12.37 -0.32 -3.69
N ILE A 74 -11.80 0.29 -2.65
CA ILE A 74 -12.54 1.12 -1.69
C ILE A 74 -13.15 2.32 -2.42
N ALA A 75 -12.40 2.99 -3.28
CA ALA A 75 -12.90 4.10 -4.08
C ALA A 75 -14.09 3.67 -4.96
N ASP A 76 -13.99 2.52 -5.63
CA ASP A 76 -15.08 1.95 -6.43
C ASP A 76 -16.31 1.60 -5.59
N LEU A 77 -16.12 1.04 -4.39
CA LEU A 77 -17.24 0.73 -3.49
C LEU A 77 -17.92 2.00 -2.97
N LYS A 78 -17.17 3.07 -2.66
CA LYS A 78 -17.73 4.37 -2.26
C LYS A 78 -18.54 5.04 -3.36
N VAL A 79 -18.31 4.70 -4.63
CA VAL A 79 -19.16 5.15 -5.75
C VAL A 79 -20.47 4.35 -5.82
N LYS A 80 -20.44 3.06 -5.47
CA LYS A 80 -21.59 2.14 -5.57
C LYS A 80 -22.48 2.15 -4.31
N HIS A 81 -21.90 2.45 -3.16
CA HIS A 81 -22.51 2.36 -1.84
C HIS A 81 -22.40 3.69 -1.09
N ASP A 82 -23.02 3.75 0.09
CA ASP A 82 -22.85 4.89 0.98
C ASP A 82 -21.38 4.96 1.47
N PRO A 83 -20.64 6.05 1.21
CA PRO A 83 -19.23 6.16 1.59
C PRO A 83 -18.98 5.96 3.09
N GLU A 84 -19.90 6.44 3.95
CA GLU A 84 -19.77 6.31 5.40
C GLU A 84 -19.84 4.83 5.83
N ALA A 85 -20.70 4.04 5.20
CA ALA A 85 -20.80 2.60 5.47
C ALA A 85 -19.54 1.84 5.01
N VAL A 86 -18.94 2.23 3.88
CA VAL A 86 -17.68 1.62 3.43
C VAL A 86 -16.55 1.97 4.40
N ASP A 87 -16.45 3.22 4.85
CA ASP A 87 -15.43 3.66 5.80
C ASP A 87 -15.55 2.97 7.16
N GLU A 88 -16.78 2.69 7.63
CA GLU A 88 -17.01 1.94 8.87
C GLU A 88 -16.44 0.51 8.79
N VAL A 89 -16.68 -0.19 7.67
CA VAL A 89 -16.16 -1.56 7.47
C VAL A 89 -14.63 -1.58 7.40
N VAL A 90 -14.04 -0.62 6.69
CA VAL A 90 -12.57 -0.49 6.58
C VAL A 90 -11.96 -0.23 7.95
N HIS A 91 -12.50 0.72 8.71
CA HIS A 91 -11.96 1.08 10.01
C HIS A 91 -12.03 -0.08 11.02
N ALA A 92 -13.11 -0.86 11.00
CA ALA A 92 -13.30 -2.00 11.88
C ALA A 92 -12.37 -3.20 11.58
N SER A 93 -11.77 -3.26 10.38
CA SER A 93 -10.96 -4.40 9.91
C SER A 93 -9.46 -4.12 9.83
N ALA A 94 -9.02 -2.89 10.14
CA ALA A 94 -7.63 -2.45 9.99
C ALA A 94 -6.69 -2.80 11.16
N ASP A 95 -7.17 -3.44 12.23
CA ASP A 95 -6.36 -3.83 13.39
C ASP A 95 -5.68 -5.20 13.20
N VAL A 96 -4.84 -5.29 12.16
CA VAL A 96 -4.04 -6.48 11.82
C VAL A 96 -2.63 -6.09 11.39
N ASP A 97 -1.74 -7.07 11.26
CA ASP A 97 -0.39 -6.83 10.73
C ASP A 97 -0.44 -6.26 9.30
N LEU A 98 0.53 -5.40 8.97
CA LEU A 98 0.54 -4.64 7.72
C LEU A 98 0.49 -5.55 6.46
N GLU A 99 1.12 -6.72 6.53
CA GLU A 99 1.10 -7.70 5.44
C GLU A 99 -0.27 -8.36 5.22
N ASP A 100 -1.10 -8.39 6.27
CA ASP A 100 -2.44 -8.99 6.24
C ASP A 100 -3.55 -7.94 6.08
N MET A 101 -3.25 -6.67 6.30
CA MET A 101 -4.23 -5.57 6.29
C MET A 101 -5.07 -5.54 5.02
N ALA A 102 -4.44 -5.61 3.85
CA ALA A 102 -5.18 -5.59 2.59
C ALA A 102 -6.12 -6.80 2.45
N ALA A 103 -5.69 -7.99 2.85
CA ALA A 103 -6.52 -9.19 2.80
C ALA A 103 -7.68 -9.13 3.80
N ALA A 104 -7.43 -8.67 5.02
CA ALA A 104 -8.43 -8.55 6.08
C ALA A 104 -9.54 -7.55 5.71
N VAL A 105 -9.15 -6.36 5.20
CA VAL A 105 -10.12 -5.34 4.78
C VAL A 105 -10.90 -5.83 3.56
N ASN A 106 -10.25 -6.44 2.57
CA ASN A 106 -10.95 -7.01 1.41
C ASN A 106 -12.02 -8.02 1.82
N LYS A 107 -11.70 -8.91 2.76
CA LYS A 107 -12.65 -9.89 3.30
C LYS A 107 -13.81 -9.20 4.03
N ALA A 108 -13.55 -8.17 4.82
CA ALA A 108 -14.60 -7.42 5.51
C ALA A 108 -15.52 -6.69 4.53
N LEU A 109 -14.95 -6.13 3.45
CA LEU A 109 -15.71 -5.50 2.36
C LEU A 109 -16.56 -6.54 1.60
N ASP A 110 -16.02 -7.75 1.38
CA ASP A 110 -16.81 -8.87 0.84
C ASP A 110 -17.98 -9.19 1.77
N GLU A 111 -17.75 -9.43 3.06
CA GLU A 111 -18.82 -9.75 4.02
C GLU A 111 -19.85 -8.62 4.18
N GLY A 112 -19.42 -7.35 4.10
CA GLY A 112 -20.29 -6.18 4.26
C GLY A 112 -21.09 -5.81 3.01
N PHE A 113 -20.57 -6.11 1.81
CA PHE A 113 -21.15 -5.69 0.54
C PHE A 113 -21.40 -6.84 -0.46
N GLU A 114 -21.29 -8.09 0.00
CA GLU A 114 -21.57 -9.31 -0.76
C GLU A 114 -22.97 -9.22 -1.40
N GLY A 115 -23.01 -9.25 -2.73
CA GLY A 115 -24.25 -9.20 -3.53
C GLY A 115 -24.55 -7.86 -4.22
N SER A 116 -23.63 -6.90 -4.20
CA SER A 116 -23.80 -5.62 -4.93
C SER A 116 -23.31 -5.62 -6.39
N GLU A 117 -22.61 -6.67 -6.81
CA GLU A 117 -22.35 -6.95 -8.22
C GLU A 117 -23.54 -7.69 -8.86
N GLY A 118 -24.61 -6.96 -9.13
CA GLY A 118 -25.68 -7.45 -10.02
C GLY A 118 -27.10 -7.16 -9.55
N LYS A 119 -27.56 -5.92 -9.76
CA LYS A 119 -28.93 -5.64 -10.17
C LYS A 119 -28.95 -4.48 -11.17
#